data_AF-A0A8T3N532-F1
#
_entry.id   AF-A0A8T3N532-F1
#
_cell.length_a   1.000
_cell.length_b   1.000
_cell.length_c   1.000
_cell.angle_alpha   90.00
_cell.angle_beta   90.00
_cell.angle_gamma   90.00
#
_symmetry.space_group_name_H-M   'P 1'
#
loop_
_entity.id
_entity.type
_entity.pdbx_description
1 polymer ?
#
loop_
_entity_poly.entity_id
_entity_poly.type
_entity_poly.pdbx_seq_one_letter_code
_entity_poly.pdbx_strand_id
1 'polypeptide(L)'
;MRTTLDLPDDLLKRAKIVAVERGATLREFVANALRRELDEPPSPRRRRLIKPPIRLAADSPLRSMSAEQIKEIESEDEADAACSVLTRRRLWRG
;
A
#
# COMPACT_ATOMS: atom_id res chain seq x y z
N MET A 1 31.91 -12.24 5.46
CA MET A 1 32.65 -13.15 4.55
C MET A 1 32.70 -12.56 3.15
N ARG A 2 33.74 -12.88 2.36
CA ARG A 2 33.82 -12.51 0.94
C ARG A 2 33.31 -13.68 0.12
N THR A 3 32.31 -13.45 -0.71
CA THR A 3 31.71 -14.44 -1.60
C THR A 3 31.83 -13.96 -3.04
N THR A 4 32.04 -14.89 -3.96
CA THR A 4 32.02 -14.63 -5.41
C THR A 4 30.79 -15.33 -5.96
N LEU A 5 29.91 -14.57 -6.62
CA LEU A 5 28.68 -15.08 -7.23
C LEU A 5 28.73 -14.79 -8.73
N ASP A 6 28.38 -15.79 -9.53
CA ASP A 6 28.18 -15.59 -10.95
C ASP A 6 26.77 -15.02 -11.17
N LEU A 7 26.69 -13.85 -11.82
CA LEU A 7 25.44 -13.11 -12.03
C LEU A 7 25.35 -12.73 -13.51
N PRO A 8 24.20 -12.92 -14.16
CA PRO A 8 24.01 -12.45 -15.53
C PRO A 8 24.28 -10.94 -15.64
N ASP A 9 24.98 -10.53 -16.70
CA ASP A 9 25.36 -9.14 -16.92
C ASP A 9 24.18 -8.17 -16.86
N ASP A 10 23.04 -8.56 -17.43
CA ASP A 10 21.83 -7.72 -17.45
C ASP A 10 21.21 -7.57 -16.06
N LEU A 11 21.36 -8.58 -15.19
CA LEU A 11 20.94 -8.48 -13.80
C LEU A 11 21.87 -7.53 -13.04
N LEU A 12 23.18 -7.65 -13.24
CA LEU A 12 24.16 -6.79 -12.58
C LEU A 12 24.02 -5.32 -12.98
N LYS A 13 23.75 -5.04 -14.27
CA LYS A 13 23.47 -3.68 -14.77
C LYS A 13 22.26 -3.07 -14.09
N ARG A 14 21.13 -3.80 -14.06
CA ARG A 14 19.90 -3.33 -13.41
C ARG A 14 20.10 -3.11 -11.91
N ALA A 15 20.80 -4.03 -11.24
CA ALA A 15 21.09 -3.88 -9.82
C ALA A 15 21.92 -2.62 -9.52
N LYS A 16 22.91 -2.30 -10.37
CA LYS A 16 23.70 -1.07 -10.24
C LYS A 16 22.87 0.19 -10.42
N ILE A 17 21.99 0.23 -11.43
CA ILE A 17 21.10 1.38 -11.67
C ILE A 17 20.23 1.61 -10.42
N VAL A 18 19.57 0.56 -9.93
CA VAL A 18 18.69 0.66 -8.75
C VAL A 18 19.46 1.04 -7.49
N ALA A 19 20.70 0.57 -7.32
CA ALA A 19 21.54 0.97 -6.19
C ALA A 19 21.85 2.47 -6.22
N VAL A 20 22.22 3.01 -7.38
CA VAL A 20 22.49 4.44 -7.58
C VAL A 20 21.24 5.29 -7.36
N GLU A 21 20.09 4.88 -7.93
CA GLU A 21 18.81 5.57 -7.74
C GLU A 21 18.40 5.67 -6.27
N ARG A 22 18.77 4.67 -5.46
CA ARG A 22 18.50 4.62 -4.01
C ARG A 22 19.59 5.26 -3.17
N GLY A 23 20.64 5.83 -3.78
CA GLY A 23 21.78 6.41 -3.07
C GLY A 23 22.57 5.39 -2.23
N ALA A 24 22.56 4.12 -2.63
CA ALA A 24 23.20 3.03 -1.91
C ALA A 24 24.32 2.38 -2.73
N THR A 25 25.27 1.74 -2.05
CA THR A 25 26.26 0.92 -2.74
C THR A 25 25.65 -0.40 -3.25
N LEU A 26 26.21 -0.99 -4.30
CA LEU A 26 25.77 -2.30 -4.80
C LEU A 26 25.84 -3.37 -3.70
N ARG A 27 26.84 -3.30 -2.81
CA ARG A 27 27.01 -4.22 -1.69
C ARG A 27 25.86 -4.12 -0.69
N GLU A 28 25.47 -2.91 -0.30
CA GLU A 28 24.34 -2.67 0.60
C GLU A 28 23.03 -3.09 -0.04
N PHE A 29 22.85 -2.78 -1.33
CA PHE A 29 21.67 -3.21 -2.08
C PHE A 29 21.51 -4.74 -2.06
N VAL A 30 22.58 -5.47 -2.37
CA VAL A 30 22.57 -6.95 -2.35
C VAL A 30 22.34 -7.47 -0.94
N ALA A 31 23.00 -6.91 0.08
CA ALA A 31 22.80 -7.34 1.47
C ALA A 31 21.35 -7.11 1.94
N ASN A 32 20.75 -5.98 1.60
CA ASN A 32 19.36 -5.67 1.95
C ASN A 32 18.37 -6.54 1.19
N ALA A 33 18.65 -6.85 -0.07
CA ALA A 33 17.84 -7.79 -0.84
C ALA A 33 17.86 -9.20 -0.22
N LEU A 34 19.04 -9.68 0.18
CA LEU A 34 19.19 -10.98 0.84
C LEU A 34 18.50 -11.01 2.20
N ARG A 35 18.64 -9.97 3.03
CA ARG A 35 17.91 -9.88 4.31
C ARG A 35 16.41 -9.96 4.10
N ARG A 36 15.87 -9.16 3.16
CA ARG A 36 14.45 -9.20 2.86
C ARG A 36 13.99 -10.60 2.45
N GLU A 37 14.75 -11.30 1.61
CA GLU A 37 14.40 -12.66 1.18
C GLU A 37 14.45 -13.69 2.32
N LEU A 38 15.35 -13.50 3.29
CA LEU A 38 15.49 -14.40 4.44
C LEU A 38 14.50 -14.11 5.57
N ASP A 39 14.16 -12.83 5.77
CA ASP A 39 13.30 -12.36 6.87
C ASP A 39 11.81 -12.33 6.48
N GLU A 40 11.49 -12.18 5.18
CA GLU A 40 10.11 -12.12 4.72
C GLU A 40 9.56 -13.55 4.58
N PRO A 41 8.59 -13.98 5.42
CA PRO A 41 7.92 -15.26 5.20
C PRO A 41 7.30 -15.23 3.81
N PRO A 42 7.30 -16.36 3.06
CA PRO A 42 6.81 -16.39 1.70
C PRO A 42 5.42 -15.77 1.66
N SER A 43 5.31 -14.57 1.08
CA SER A 43 4.04 -13.85 1.11
C SER A 43 3.01 -14.77 0.46
N PRO A 44 1.86 -15.05 1.12
CA PRO A 44 0.84 -15.85 0.48
C PRO A 44 0.48 -15.10 -0.79
N ARG A 45 0.70 -15.75 -1.96
CA ARG A 45 0.38 -15.18 -3.29
C ARG A 45 -0.92 -14.41 -3.13
N ARG A 46 -0.91 -13.08 -3.34
CA ARG A 46 -2.10 -12.23 -3.18
C ARG A 46 -3.21 -12.86 -4.02
N ARG A 47 -4.08 -13.64 -3.37
CA ARG A 47 -5.24 -14.22 -4.03
C ARG A 47 -6.15 -13.03 -4.26
N ARG A 48 -6.44 -12.73 -5.53
CA ARG A 48 -7.50 -11.79 -5.86
C ARG A 48 -8.72 -12.20 -5.04
N LEU A 49 -9.22 -11.30 -4.20
CA LEU A 49 -10.42 -11.57 -3.41
C LEU A 49 -11.60 -11.66 -4.39
N ILE A 50 -11.98 -12.89 -4.74
CA ILE A 50 -13.16 -13.16 -5.58
C ILE A 50 -14.44 -13.03 -4.74
N LYS A 51 -14.31 -13.18 -3.41
CA LYS A 51 -15.40 -13.02 -2.45
C LYS A 51 -15.05 -11.91 -1.46
N PRO A 52 -16.03 -11.07 -1.07
CA PRO A 52 -15.80 -10.05 -0.06
C PRO A 52 -15.41 -10.73 1.27
N PRO A 53 -14.43 -10.16 2.01
CA PRO A 53 -13.94 -10.73 3.26
C PRO A 53 -14.98 -10.65 4.39
N ILE A 54 -15.98 -9.79 4.23
CA ILE A 54 -17.10 -9.61 5.17
C ILE A 54 -18.36 -10.14 4.49
N ARG A 55 -19.11 -11.01 5.18
CA ARG A 55 -20.41 -11.46 4.71
C ARG A 55 -21.45 -10.39 5.06
N LEU A 56 -22.03 -9.77 4.04
CA LEU A 56 -23.15 -8.87 4.21
C LEU A 56 -24.45 -9.65 4.40
N ALA A 57 -25.33 -9.16 5.27
CA ALA A 57 -26.70 -9.65 5.38
C ALA A 57 -27.45 -9.54 4.04
N ALA A 58 -28.50 -10.34 3.85
CA ALA A 58 -29.21 -10.42 2.57
C ALA A 58 -29.94 -9.11 2.23
N ASP A 59 -30.39 -8.41 3.26
CA ASP A 59 -31.10 -7.12 3.26
C ASP A 59 -30.17 -5.91 3.36
N SER A 60 -28.84 -6.12 3.32
CA SER A 60 -27.87 -5.04 3.40
C SER A 60 -28.08 -4.03 2.26
N PRO A 61 -28.21 -2.72 2.55
CA PRO A 61 -28.46 -1.69 1.54
C PRO A 61 -27.36 -1.65 0.47
N LEU A 62 -26.10 -1.95 0.85
CA LEU A 62 -24.97 -2.09 -0.08
C LEU A 62 -25.17 -3.11 -1.21
N ARG A 63 -26.14 -4.03 -1.12
CA ARG A 63 -26.46 -5.00 -2.21
C ARG A 63 -27.38 -4.41 -3.28
N SER A 64 -28.16 -3.39 -2.95
CA SER A 64 -29.20 -2.81 -3.82
C SER A 64 -28.94 -1.36 -4.20
N MET A 65 -27.91 -0.73 -3.63
CA MET A 65 -27.58 0.66 -3.92
C MET A 65 -26.95 0.83 -5.32
N SER A 66 -27.35 1.88 -6.01
CA SER A 66 -26.70 2.31 -7.26
C SER A 66 -25.40 3.07 -6.97
N ALA A 67 -24.55 3.20 -7.98
CA ALA A 67 -23.30 3.95 -7.86
C ALA A 67 -23.54 5.44 -7.53
N GLU A 68 -24.64 6.00 -8.02
CA GLU A 68 -25.05 7.38 -7.74
C GLU A 68 -25.44 7.57 -6.27
N GLN A 69 -26.16 6.62 -5.69
CA GLN A 69 -26.56 6.68 -4.28
C GLN A 69 -25.36 6.55 -3.33
N ILE A 70 -24.35 5.75 -3.70
CA ILE A 70 -23.10 5.66 -2.93
C ILE A 70 -22.36 6.99 -2.96
N LYS A 71 -22.26 7.60 -4.14
CA LYS A 71 -21.60 8.90 -4.33
C LYS A 71 -22.27 10.02 -3.55
N GLU A 72 -23.60 9.99 -3.45
CA GLU A 72 -24.37 10.96 -2.67
C GLU A 72 -23.99 10.90 -1.18
N ILE A 73 -23.96 9.70 -0.59
CA ILE A 73 -23.51 9.48 0.81
C ILE A 73 -22.07 9.97 1.01
N GLU A 74 -21.16 9.63 0.09
CA GLU A 74 -19.76 10.09 0.17
C GLU A 74 -19.65 11.63 0.18
N SER A 75 -20.52 12.31 -0.58
CA SER A 75 -20.53 13.78 -0.63
C SER A 75 -21.10 14.44 0.63
N GLU A 76 -22.08 13.80 1.27
CA GLU A 76 -22.66 14.24 2.54
C GLU A 76 -21.62 14.11 3.67
N ASP A 77 -20.90 12.98 3.72
CA ASP A 77 -19.82 12.74 4.68
C ASP A 77 -18.65 13.74 4.52
N GLU A 78 -18.30 14.11 3.29
CA GLU A 78 -17.28 15.14 3.02
C GLU A 78 -17.70 16.53 3.53
N ALA A 79 -18.98 16.89 3.42
CA ALA A 79 -19.52 18.16 3.91
C ALA A 79 -19.52 18.21 5.45
N ASP A 80 -19.89 17.13 6.12
CA ASP A 80 -19.89 17.01 7.57
C ASP A 80 -18.47 16.98 8.16
N ALA A 81 -17.54 16.29 7.50
CA ALA A 81 -16.13 16.32 7.85
C ALA A 81 -15.57 17.75 7.78
N ALA A 82 -15.91 18.52 6.73
CA ALA A 82 -15.50 19.92 6.61
C ALA A 82 -16.08 20.81 7.73
N CYS A 83 -17.33 20.60 8.12
CA CYS A 83 -18.00 21.36 9.18
C CYS A 83 -17.42 21.06 10.58
N SER A 84 -17.05 19.80 10.84
CA SER A 84 -16.42 19.36 12.10
C SER A 84 -14.98 19.90 12.29
N VAL A 85 -14.25 20.10 11.20
CA VAL A 85 -12.90 20.69 11.22
C VAL A 85 -12.94 22.20 11.48
N LEU A 86 -13.95 22.90 10.94
CA LEU A 86 -14.17 24.33 11.15
C LEU A 86 -14.60 24.66 12.58
N THR A 87 -15.45 23.82 13.19
CA THR A 87 -15.89 23.98 14.60
C THR A 87 -14.75 23.75 15.59
N ARG A 88 -13.87 22.76 15.38
CA ARG A 88 -12.68 22.57 16.24
C ARG A 88 -11.67 23.71 16.18
N ARG A 89 -11.48 24.36 15.03
CA ARG A 89 -10.57 25.51 14.90
C ARG A 89 -11.06 26.77 15.60
N ARG A 90 -12.38 26.90 15.81
CA ARG A 90 -12.98 28.08 16.48
C ARG A 90 -12.87 28.02 18.00
N LEU A 91 -12.77 26.82 18.57
CA LEU A 91 -12.64 26.57 20.01
C LEU A 91 -11.20 26.74 20.56
N TRP A 92 -10.21 26.98 19.71
CA TRP A 92 -8.79 27.15 20.09
C TRP A 92 -8.27 28.61 19.96
N ARG A 93 -9.16 29.59 19.72
CA ARG A 93 -8.85 31.03 19.79
C ARG A 93 -9.78 31.76 20.76
N GLY A 94 -9.96 31.21 21.96
CA GLY A 94 -10.63 31.84 23.09
C GLY A 94 -9.75 31.75 24.31
#